data_AF-A0AAJ5WE98-F1
#
_entry.id   AF-A0AAJ5WE98-F1
#
_cell.length_a   1.000
_cell.length_b   1.000
_cell.length_c   1.000
_cell.angle_alpha   90.00
_cell.angle_beta   90.00
_cell.angle_gamma   90.00
#
_symmetry.space_group_name_H-M   'P 1'
#
loop_
_entity.id
_entity.type
_entity.pdbx_description
1 polymer ?
#
loop_
_entity_poly.entity_id
_entity_poly.type
_entity_poly.pdbx_seq_one_letter_code
_entity_poly.pdbx_strand_id
1 'polypeptide(L)'
;MKSTKCIPLLVIASVLSFAAHADDSAATNCEAKIKQLEDFHKASGQAMHGGMAHDFKVHLQTAKDAQKKGDMAQCNASAGQAKAIYDKARSR
;
A
#
# COMPACT_ATOMS: atom_id res chain seq x y z
N MET A 1 41.36 -20.67 -44.73
CA MET A 1 41.21 -20.08 -43.38
C MET A 1 40.08 -19.06 -43.49
N LYS A 2 38.96 -19.06 -42.75
CA LYS A 2 38.74 -19.38 -41.33
C LYS A 2 37.25 -19.74 -41.16
N SER A 3 36.97 -20.88 -40.53
CA SER A 3 35.63 -21.25 -40.05
C SER A 3 35.13 -20.24 -39.02
N THR A 4 33.84 -19.95 -38.99
CA THR A 4 33.19 -19.44 -37.78
C THR A 4 31.90 -20.21 -37.55
N LYS A 5 31.85 -20.81 -36.36
CA LYS A 5 30.90 -21.82 -35.85
C LYS A 5 29.47 -21.29 -35.69
N CYS A 6 28.52 -22.22 -35.84
CA CYS A 6 27.14 -22.12 -35.34
C CYS A 6 27.09 -21.74 -33.85
N ILE A 7 26.17 -20.87 -33.46
CA ILE A 7 25.59 -20.83 -32.10
C ILE A 7 24.06 -20.79 -32.25
N PRO A 8 23.35 -21.85 -31.80
CA PRO A 8 21.90 -21.96 -31.88
C PRO A 8 21.22 -21.29 -30.66
N LEU A 9 20.06 -20.68 -30.92
CA LEU A 9 18.87 -20.57 -30.05
C LEU A 9 19.10 -20.74 -28.54
N LEU A 10 19.07 -19.64 -27.78
CA LEU A 10 18.62 -19.67 -26.39
C LEU A 10 17.74 -18.46 -26.05
N VAL A 11 16.45 -18.77 -25.89
CA VAL A 11 15.62 -18.31 -24.76
C VAL A 11 15.40 -16.80 -24.63
N ILE A 12 14.37 -16.29 -25.32
CA ILE A 12 13.61 -15.12 -24.84
C ILE A 12 12.26 -15.64 -24.35
N ALA A 13 12.30 -16.40 -23.25
CA ALA A 13 11.11 -16.80 -22.48
C ALA A 13 10.96 -15.93 -21.20
N SER A 14 11.50 -14.71 -21.20
CA SER A 14 11.54 -13.85 -20.00
C SER A 14 10.35 -12.89 -19.87
N VAL A 15 9.28 -13.07 -20.65
CA VAL A 15 8.09 -12.21 -20.58
C VAL A 15 7.11 -12.55 -19.45
N LEU A 16 7.44 -13.46 -18.52
CA LEU A 16 6.51 -13.95 -17.50
C LEU A 16 6.98 -13.76 -16.04
N SER A 17 7.70 -12.69 -15.70
CA SER A 17 8.14 -12.52 -14.29
C SER A 17 7.88 -11.15 -13.66
N PHE A 18 7.24 -10.21 -14.34
CA PHE A 18 6.86 -8.92 -13.73
C PHE A 18 5.45 -8.87 -13.16
N ALA A 19 4.79 -10.02 -12.95
CA ALA A 19 3.47 -10.07 -12.30
C ALA A 19 3.54 -10.50 -10.81
N ALA A 20 4.70 -10.93 -10.30
CA ALA A 20 4.86 -11.39 -8.91
C ALA A 20 5.49 -10.36 -7.97
N HIS A 21 6.00 -9.23 -8.48
CA HIS A 21 6.69 -8.22 -7.65
C HIS A 21 5.80 -7.04 -7.20
N ALA A 22 4.53 -6.99 -7.63
CA ALA A 22 3.58 -5.94 -7.23
C ALA A 22 2.79 -6.30 -5.97
N ASP A 23 2.59 -7.59 -5.68
CA ASP A 23 1.74 -8.07 -4.58
C ASP A 23 2.40 -7.81 -3.21
N ASP A 24 3.69 -8.13 -3.09
CA ASP A 24 4.46 -7.91 -1.87
C ASP A 24 4.67 -6.41 -1.57
N SER A 25 4.84 -5.61 -2.63
CA SER A 25 4.95 -4.15 -2.51
C SER A 25 3.64 -3.54 -2.01
N ALA A 26 2.48 -3.97 -2.53
CA ALA A 26 1.19 -3.44 -2.10
C ALA A 26 0.84 -3.86 -0.66
N ALA A 27 1.22 -5.07 -0.26
CA ALA A 27 1.06 -5.60 1.09
C ALA A 27 1.93 -4.84 2.10
N THR A 28 3.23 -4.76 1.83
CA THR A 28 4.20 -4.03 2.66
C THR A 28 3.85 -2.54 2.73
N ASN A 29 3.34 -1.96 1.64
CA ASN A 29 2.92 -0.57 1.59
C ASN A 29 1.69 -0.32 2.47
N CYS A 30 0.72 -1.23 2.51
CA CYS A 30 -0.44 -1.02 3.36
C CYS A 30 -0.12 -1.18 4.85
N GLU A 31 0.71 -2.14 5.24
CA GLU A 31 1.13 -2.29 6.64
C GLU A 31 1.84 -1.03 7.15
N ALA A 32 2.78 -0.50 6.37
CA ALA A 32 3.48 0.73 6.71
C ALA A 32 2.52 1.93 6.84
N LYS A 33 1.52 2.03 5.95
CA LYS A 33 0.49 3.07 6.01
C LYS A 33 -0.38 2.95 7.26
N ILE A 34 -0.85 1.75 7.60
CA ILE A 34 -1.65 1.52 8.81
C ILE A 34 -0.84 1.93 10.05
N LYS A 35 0.43 1.51 10.13
CA LYS A 35 1.30 1.85 11.26
C LYS A 35 1.52 3.36 11.38
N GLN A 36 1.72 4.05 10.26
CA GLN A 36 1.83 5.51 10.23
C GLN A 36 0.54 6.19 10.73
N LEU A 37 -0.64 5.69 10.31
CA LEU A 37 -1.92 6.23 10.76
C LEU A 37 -2.16 5.98 12.26
N GLU A 38 -1.78 4.81 12.78
CA GLU A 38 -1.86 4.53 14.21
C GLU A 38 -0.94 5.45 15.02
N ASP A 39 0.24 5.77 14.50
CA ASP A 39 1.16 6.73 15.11
C ASP A 39 0.57 8.15 15.11
N PHE A 40 0.02 8.60 13.98
CA PHE A 40 -0.68 9.89 13.89
C PHE A 40 -1.86 10.00 14.86
N HIS A 41 -2.63 8.92 15.02
CA HIS A 41 -3.74 8.88 15.96
C HIS A 41 -3.26 9.00 17.41
N LYS A 42 -2.14 8.35 17.77
CA LYS A 42 -1.54 8.46 19.10
C LYS A 42 -0.96 9.84 19.35
N ALA A 43 -0.19 10.36 18.40
CA ALA A 43 0.54 11.62 18.54
C ALA A 43 -0.36 12.86 18.46
N SER A 44 -1.44 12.81 17.68
CA SER A 44 -2.25 13.99 17.38
C SER A 44 -3.74 13.68 17.25
N GLY A 45 -4.23 12.56 17.81
CA GLY A 45 -5.65 12.20 17.78
C GLY A 45 -6.56 13.27 18.37
N GLN A 46 -6.05 14.09 19.29
CA GLN A 46 -6.77 15.22 19.87
C GLN A 46 -7.06 16.36 18.87
N ALA A 47 -6.24 16.50 17.81
CA ALA A 47 -6.46 17.51 16.77
C ALA A 47 -7.65 17.15 15.85
N MET A 48 -8.06 15.88 15.83
CA MET A 48 -9.25 15.43 15.15
C MET A 48 -10.43 15.51 16.12
N HIS A 49 -11.34 16.46 15.91
CA HIS A 49 -12.59 16.59 16.67
C HIS A 49 -13.82 16.34 15.77
N GLY A 50 -14.91 15.87 16.38
CA GLY A 50 -16.19 15.67 15.70
C GLY A 50 -16.16 14.56 14.64
N GLY A 51 -16.88 14.78 13.53
CA GLY A 51 -17.05 13.80 12.46
C GLY A 51 -15.73 13.27 11.89
N MET A 52 -14.70 14.11 11.77
CA MET A 52 -13.40 13.69 11.24
C MET A 52 -12.70 12.63 12.10
N ALA A 53 -12.81 12.71 13.42
CA ALA A 53 -12.24 11.70 14.31
C ALA A 53 -12.93 10.34 14.14
N HIS A 54 -14.24 10.37 13.89
CA HIS A 54 -15.02 9.18 13.61
C HIS A 54 -14.64 8.59 12.24
N ASP A 55 -14.68 9.40 11.18
CA ASP A 55 -14.35 8.96 9.82
C ASP A 55 -12.93 8.41 9.72
N PHE A 56 -11.97 9.07 10.39
CA PHE A 56 -10.59 8.58 10.48
C PHE A 56 -10.53 7.17 11.07
N LYS A 57 -11.20 6.95 12.22
CA LYS A 57 -11.23 5.64 12.88
C LYS A 57 -11.91 4.58 12.02
N VAL A 58 -13.00 4.92 11.34
CA VAL A 58 -13.70 4.01 10.42
C VAL A 58 -12.76 3.58 9.30
N HIS A 59 -12.14 4.52 8.58
CA HIS A 59 -11.22 4.20 7.49
C HIS A 59 -9.98 3.44 7.95
N LEU A 60 -9.42 3.76 9.12
CA LEU A 60 -8.32 3.00 9.71
C LEU A 60 -8.75 1.56 10.03
N GLN A 61 -9.94 1.38 10.59
CA GLN A 61 -10.48 0.06 10.90
C GLN A 61 -10.75 -0.76 9.61
N THR A 62 -11.29 -0.12 8.57
CA THR A 62 -11.49 -0.74 7.25
C THR A 62 -10.17 -1.14 6.62
N ALA A 63 -9.13 -0.30 6.71
CA ALA A 63 -7.80 -0.64 6.21
C ALA A 63 -7.24 -1.88 6.92
N LYS A 64 -7.35 -1.95 8.25
CA LYS A 64 -6.91 -3.11 9.05
C LYS A 64 -7.70 -4.39 8.73
N ASP A 65 -9.00 -4.27 8.47
CA ASP A 65 -9.83 -5.41 8.09
C ASP A 65 -9.50 -5.91 6.69
N ALA A 66 -9.32 -5.00 5.73
CA ALA A 66 -8.88 -5.32 4.37
C ALA A 66 -7.49 -5.98 4.36
N GLN A 67 -6.55 -5.47 5.18
CA GLN A 67 -5.23 -6.10 5.37
C GLN A 67 -5.35 -7.55 5.82
N LYS A 68 -6.17 -7.82 6.84
CA LYS A 68 -6.41 -9.18 7.36
C LYS A 68 -7.05 -10.11 6.33
N LYS A 69 -7.86 -9.55 5.42
CA LYS A 69 -8.51 -10.28 4.33
C LYS A 69 -7.62 -10.46 3.09
N GLY A 70 -6.43 -9.84 3.06
CA GLY A 70 -5.56 -9.82 1.88
C GLY A 70 -6.03 -8.86 0.77
N ASP A 71 -7.04 -8.03 1.02
CA ASP A 71 -7.54 -7.04 0.05
C ASP A 71 -6.65 -5.77 0.10
N MET A 72 -5.50 -5.86 -0.57
CA MET A 72 -4.52 -4.77 -0.56
C MET A 72 -5.01 -3.52 -1.31
N ALA A 73 -5.97 -3.65 -2.21
CA ALA A 73 -6.57 -2.50 -2.91
C ALA A 73 -7.44 -1.68 -1.95
N GLN A 74 -8.35 -2.34 -1.24
CA GLN A 74 -9.20 -1.69 -0.23
C GLN A 74 -8.37 -1.18 0.95
N CYS A 75 -7.33 -1.93 1.33
CA CYS A 75 -6.39 -1.54 2.37
C CYS A 75 -5.72 -0.20 2.03
N ASN A 76 -5.11 -0.10 0.85
CA ASN A 76 -4.43 1.13 0.40
C ASN A 76 -5.41 2.30 0.20
N ALA A 77 -6.59 2.04 -0.36
CA ALA A 77 -7.62 3.08 -0.54
C ALA A 77 -8.11 3.64 0.79
N SER A 78 -8.45 2.77 1.75
CA SER A 78 -8.96 3.17 3.07
C SER A 78 -7.88 3.88 3.89
N ALA A 79 -6.64 3.39 3.84
CA ALA A 79 -5.51 4.06 4.49
C ALA A 79 -5.24 5.46 3.88
N GLY A 80 -5.40 5.61 2.56
CA GLY A 80 -5.33 6.91 1.89
C GLY A 80 -6.41 7.89 2.37
N GLN A 81 -7.66 7.43 2.50
CA GLN A 81 -8.76 8.24 3.03
C GLN A 81 -8.52 8.67 4.48
N ALA A 82 -8.07 7.75 5.34
CA ALA A 82 -7.71 8.07 6.72
C ALA A 82 -6.60 9.13 6.78
N LYS A 83 -5.58 9.03 5.92
CA LYS A 83 -4.51 10.04 5.85
C LYS A 83 -5.05 11.40 5.42
N ALA A 84 -5.91 11.44 4.40
CA ALA A 84 -6.50 12.70 3.92
C ALA A 84 -7.33 13.40 5.00
N ILE A 85 -8.07 12.64 5.82
CA ILE A 85 -8.82 13.18 6.95
C ILE A 85 -7.87 13.76 8.00
N TYR A 86 -6.80 13.03 8.34
CA TYR A 86 -5.78 13.51 9.27
C TYR A 86 -5.13 14.82 8.77
N ASP A 87 -4.69 14.86 7.51
CA ASP A 87 -4.07 16.04 6.91
C ASP A 87 -5.05 17.23 6.91
N LYS A 88 -6.32 16.98 6.61
CA LYS A 88 -7.39 18.00 6.65
C LYS A 88 -7.63 18.52 8.07
N ALA A 89 -7.61 17.66 9.08
CA ALA A 89 -7.76 18.05 10.47
C ALA A 89 -6.58 18.89 10.97
N ARG A 90 -5.36 18.60 10.48
CA ARG A 90 -4.14 19.32 10.86
C ARG A 90 -3.92 20.62 10.07
N SER A 91 -4.52 20.74 8.89
CA SER A 91 -4.47 21.97 8.08
C SER A 91 -5.45 23.05 8.55
N ARG A 92 -6.16 22.82 9.66
CA ARG A 92 -7.16 23.71 10.26
C ARG A 92 -6.64 24.31 11.56
#